data_AF-A0A653P6B3-F1
#
_entry.id   AF-A0A653P6B3-F1
#
_cell.length_a   1.000
_cell.length_b   1.000
_cell.length_c   1.000
_cell.angle_alpha   90.00
_cell.angle_beta   90.00
_cell.angle_gamma   90.00
#
_symmetry.space_group_name_H-M   'P 1'
#
loop_
_entity.id
_entity.type
_entity.pdbx_description
1 polymer ?
#
loop_
_entity_poly.entity_id
_entity_poly.type
_entity_poly.pdbx_seq_one_letter_code
_entity_poly.pdbx_strand_id
1 'polypeptide(L)' 'MAKLIVEKPFVLTDAAGLKREFPAGEHEVDDATANHWYVQAHAQVVKPEMKTAKTKG' A
#
# COMPACT_ATOMS: atom_id res chain seq x y z
N MET A 1 -0.32 -7.52 9.62
CA MET A 1 -1.27 -7.41 8.48
C MET A 1 -1.67 -5.96 8.36
N ALA A 2 -1.26 -5.32 7.28
CA ALA A 2 -1.50 -3.91 7.03
C ALA A 2 -2.60 -3.75 5.97
N LYS A 3 -3.41 -2.70 6.09
CA LYS A 3 -4.37 -2.34 5.05
C LYS A 3 -3.77 -1.28 4.13
N LEU A 4 -4.06 -1.39 2.85
CA LEU A 4 -3.72 -0.44 1.81
C LEU A 4 -4.99 0.11 1.21
N ILE A 5 -5.11 1.43 1.17
CA ILE A 5 -6.15 2.12 0.42
C ILE A 5 -5.50 2.63 -0.86
N VAL A 6 -5.83 1.98 -1.96
CA VAL A 6 -5.29 2.27 -3.28
C VAL A 6 -6.24 3.25 -3.97
N GLU A 7 -5.83 4.52 -4.11
CA GLU A 7 -6.65 5.51 -4.84
C GLU A 7 -6.49 5.36 -6.36
N LYS A 8 -5.29 4.98 -6.82
CA LYS A 8 -4.99 4.76 -8.23
C LYS A 8 -4.50 3.33 -8.44
N PRO A 9 -5.13 2.54 -9.31
CA PRO A 9 -4.71 1.16 -9.54
C PRO A 9 -3.26 1.13 -10.05
N PHE A 10 -2.43 0.26 -9.49
CA PHE A 10 -1.03 0.11 -9.87
C PHE A 10 -0.60 -1.35 -9.85
N VAL A 11 0.52 -1.64 -10.51
CA VAL A 11 1.12 -2.98 -10.53
C VAL A 11 2.45 -2.92 -9.79
N LEU A 12 2.58 -3.68 -8.71
CA LEU A 12 3.84 -3.87 -8.02
C LEU A 12 4.58 -5.03 -8.69
N THR A 13 5.83 -4.82 -9.08
CA THR A 13 6.70 -5.91 -9.51
C THR A 13 7.63 -6.25 -8.35
N ASP A 14 7.53 -7.48 -7.86
CA ASP A 14 8.36 -7.98 -6.77
C ASP A 14 9.79 -8.29 -7.26
N ALA A 15 10.73 -8.48 -6.34
CA ALA A 15 12.11 -8.88 -6.64
C ALA A 15 12.21 -10.19 -7.44
N ALA A 16 11.21 -11.08 -7.30
CA ALA A 16 11.09 -12.29 -8.11
C ALA A 16 10.62 -12.04 -9.56
N GLY A 17 10.35 -10.78 -9.94
CA GLY A 17 9.75 -10.41 -11.23
C GLY A 17 8.24 -10.69 -11.30
N LEU A 18 7.63 -11.10 -10.18
CA LEU A 18 6.20 -11.35 -10.11
C LEU A 18 5.44 -10.03 -10.07
N LYS A 19 4.50 -9.86 -11.00
CA LYS A 19 3.60 -8.72 -11.05
C LYS A 19 2.38 -9.00 -10.18
N ARG A 20 2.10 -8.09 -9.25
CA ARG A 20 0.93 -8.13 -8.37
C ARG A 20 0.11 -6.87 -8.63
N GLU A 21 -1.09 -7.05 -9.13
CA GLU A 21 -2.01 -5.96 -9.47
C GLU A 21 -2.77 -5.52 -8.22
N PHE A 22 -2.75 -4.22 -7.97
CA PHE A 22 -3.48 -3.57 -6.89
C PHE A 22 -4.55 -2.67 -7.51
N PRO A 23 -5.81 -3.14 -7.63
CA PRO A 23 -6.90 -2.31 -8.10
C PRO A 23 -7.23 -1.21 -7.08
N ALA A 24 -7.94 -0.16 -7.50
CA ALA A 24 -8.38 0.87 -6.57
C ALA A 24 -9.34 0.27 -5.52
N GLY A 25 -9.16 0.65 -4.25
CA GLY A 25 -9.92 0.14 -3.12
C GLY A 25 -9.05 -0.30 -1.94
N GLU A 26 -9.68 -0.98 -0.99
CA GLU A 26 -9.02 -1.48 0.22
C GLU A 26 -8.44 -2.88 -0.02
N HIS A 27 -7.15 -3.04 0.28
CA HIS A 27 -6.41 -4.30 0.15
C HIS A 27 -5.71 -4.63 1.44
N GLU A 28 -5.75 -5.89 1.85
CA GLU A 28 -4.98 -6.36 2.99
C GLU A 28 -3.68 -6.99 2.48
N VAL A 29 -2.55 -6.50 2.98
CA VAL A 29 -1.21 -6.96 2.57
C VAL A 29 -0.33 -7.22 3.78
N ASP A 30 0.80 -7.88 3.51
CA ASP A 30 1.87 -8.00 4.48
C ASP A 30 2.55 -6.66 4.75
N ASP A 31 3.07 -6.50 5.96
CA ASP A 31 3.80 -5.34 6.42
C ASP A 31 5.01 -5.00 5.52
N ALA A 32 5.67 -5.99 4.92
CA ALA A 32 6.75 -5.78 3.96
C ALA A 32 6.27 -5.09 2.67
N THR A 33 5.09 -5.45 2.17
CA THR A 33 4.49 -4.81 0.99
C THR A 33 4.01 -3.41 1.33
N ALA A 34 3.37 -3.24 2.49
CA ALA A 34 2.93 -1.93 2.97
C ALA A 34 4.10 -0.95 3.22
N ASN A 35 5.27 -1.45 3.63
CA ASN A 35 6.45 -0.61 3.83
C ASN A 35 7.30 -0.43 2.56
N HIS A 36 6.82 -0.92 1.41
CA HIS A 36 7.51 -0.77 0.14
C HIS A 36 7.37 0.67 -0.37
N TRP A 37 8.48 1.31 -0.75
CA TRP A 37 8.51 2.70 -1.21
C TRP A 37 7.50 2.98 -2.35
N TYR A 38 7.38 2.05 -3.29
CA TYR A 38 6.45 2.15 -4.42
C TYR A 38 4.99 2.10 -3.96
N VAL A 39 4.68 1.24 -2.99
CA VAL A 39 3.33 1.12 -2.42
C VAL A 39 2.97 2.40 -1.66
N GLN A 40 3.89 2.94 -0.85
CA GLN A 40 3.67 4.20 -0.12
C GLN A 40 3.52 5.42 -1.05
N ALA A 41 4.12 5.39 -2.24
CA ALA A 41 3.98 6.44 -3.24
C ALA A 41 2.65 6.38 -4.00
N HIS A 42 2.06 5.18 -4.13
CA HIS A 42 0.87 4.94 -4.95
C HIS A 42 -0.40 4.57 -4.17
N ALA A 43 -0.28 4.28 -2.87
CA ALA A 43 -1.38 3.90 -1.99
C ALA A 43 -1.16 4.40 -0.55
N GLN A 44 -2.26 4.58 0.17
CA GLN A 44 -2.24 4.92 1.58
C GLN A 44 -2.17 3.67 2.44
N VAL A 45 -1.12 3.55 3.24
CA VAL A 45 -0.97 2.45 4.19
C VAL A 45 -1.70 2.79 5.48
N VAL A 46 -2.70 1.98 5.84
CA VAL A 46 -3.41 2.02 7.11
C VAL A 46 -2.98 0.82 7.94
N LYS A 47 -2.00 1.03 8.83
CA LYS A 47 -1.66 0.03 9.85
C LYS A 47 -2.64 0.16 11.03
N PRO A 48 -3.15 -0.95 11.60
CA PRO A 48 -4.06 -0.90 12.75
C PRO A 48 -3.38 -0.42 14.05
N GLU A 49 -2.06 -0.23 14.05
CA GLU A 49 -1.34 0.36 15.16
C GLU A 49 -0.96 1.82 14.88
N MET A 50 -1.77 2.69 15.49
CA MET A 50 -1.55 4.12 15.73
C MET A 50 -1.84 5.08 14.58
N LYS A 51 -2.97 5.79 14.73
CA LYS A 51 -3.21 7.12 14.18
C LYS A 51 -1.91 7.95 14.24
N THR A 52 -1.30 8.25 13.11
CA THR A 52 -0.53 9.49 12.95
C THR A 52 -0.31 9.85 11.47
N ALA A 53 -0.94 10.95 11.09
CA ALA A 53 -0.53 11.95 10.11
C ALA A 53 -0.38 11.57 8.63
N LYS A 54 -1.35 12.03 7.82
CA LYS A 54 -1.13 13.12 6.85
C LYS A 54 -2.47 13.68 6.34
N THR A 55 -3.15 14.43 7.21
CA THR A 55 -4.12 15.44 6.75
C THR A 55 -3.32 16.71 6.45
N LYS A 56 -3.39 17.12 5.20
CA LYS A 56 -2.77 18.29 4.59
C LYS A 56 -3.59 19.54 4.94
N GLY A 57 -2.92 20.61 5.37
CA GLY A 57 -3.42 21.99 5.32
C GLY A 57 -3.70 22.61 6.68
#